data_AF-A0A947WTD6-F1
#
_entry.id   AF-A0A947WTD6-F1
#
_cell.length_a   1.000
_cell.length_b   1.000
_cell.length_c   1.000
_cell.angle_alpha   90.00
_cell.angle_beta   90.00
_cell.angle_gamma   90.00
#
_symmetry.space_group_name_H-M   'P 1'
#
loop_
_entity.id
_entity.type
_entity.pdbx_description
1 polymer ?
#
loop_
_entity_poly.entity_id
_entity_poly.type
_entity_poly.pdbx_seq_one_letter_code
_entity_poly.pdbx_strand_id
1 'polypeptide(L)'
;MSIFHDHKRKQFIWGYVSVFVVLMGIAVFANSALAMESGGMGGRPAYPSSDNPRTESIFIHTLEPGAIQEEGILLVNNTEEQKTLQVYAVDSMVSSGGAFACRQMTEPKEGVGSWIELAKSEVTLDSGTNEIVPFTIAVPQNAGVGEHNGCIVIQEKKEKVEGQTGMTLSFRTGLRVAITIPGKIIRKLEIVGFTVTSQKDGNFLLQPKVKNIGNVSIDADVQVVTRYFFGS
;
A
#
# COMPACT_ATOMS: atom_id res chain seq x y z
N MET A 1 81.80 40.31 -45.87
CA MET A 1 82.20 41.29 -44.84
C MET A 1 82.06 40.62 -43.48
N SER A 2 83.16 40.64 -42.72
CA SER A 2 83.38 40.06 -41.39
C SER A 2 82.23 40.21 -40.38
N ILE A 3 81.85 39.13 -39.68
CA ILE A 3 82.26 38.70 -38.30
C ILE A 3 81.30 39.25 -37.22
N PHE A 4 80.73 38.33 -36.45
CA PHE A 4 80.70 38.20 -34.96
C PHE A 4 79.63 37.11 -34.66
N HIS A 5 79.94 35.83 -34.41
CA HIS A 5 80.64 35.20 -33.28
C HIS A 5 80.23 35.76 -31.91
N ASP A 6 79.51 34.97 -31.09
CA ASP A 6 80.08 34.23 -29.94
C ASP A 6 78.98 33.39 -29.24
N HIS A 7 79.12 32.05 -29.16
CA HIS A 7 79.31 31.23 -27.95
C HIS A 7 78.21 31.29 -26.86
N LYS A 8 77.76 30.20 -26.22
CA LYS A 8 78.46 28.96 -25.81
C LYS A 8 77.42 27.95 -25.28
N ARG A 9 77.67 26.64 -25.53
CA ARG A 9 77.72 25.48 -24.58
C ARG A 9 76.65 25.40 -23.46
N LYS A 10 76.03 24.28 -23.09
CA LYS A 10 76.36 22.82 -23.09
C LYS A 10 75.12 22.14 -22.45
N GLN A 11 74.53 21.10 -23.05
CA GLN A 11 74.63 19.66 -22.70
C GLN A 11 73.74 19.13 -21.53
N PHE A 12 73.17 17.92 -21.77
CA PHE A 12 72.59 16.90 -20.84
C PHE A 12 71.11 17.05 -20.39
N ILE A 13 70.27 16.02 -20.19
CA ILE A 13 70.13 14.58 -20.58
C ILE A 13 68.68 14.15 -20.17
N TRP A 14 68.09 13.18 -20.89
CA TRP A 14 66.98 12.25 -20.55
C TRP A 14 65.62 12.71 -19.98
N GLY A 15 64.56 12.16 -20.60
CA GLY A 15 63.71 11.19 -19.90
C GLY A 15 62.19 11.47 -19.87
N TYR A 16 61.43 10.50 -20.40
CA TYR A 16 60.03 10.13 -20.07
C TYR A 16 58.92 11.15 -20.44
N VAL A 17 57.66 10.81 -20.71
CA VAL A 17 56.89 9.63 -21.15
C VAL A 17 55.52 10.21 -21.53
N SER A 18 54.84 9.57 -22.48
CA SER A 18 53.52 9.90 -23.04
C SER A 18 52.38 10.15 -22.05
N VAL A 19 51.41 11.01 -22.40
CA VAL A 19 49.99 10.80 -22.06
C VAL A 19 49.10 11.16 -23.24
N PHE A 20 48.44 10.13 -23.78
CA PHE A 20 47.33 10.20 -24.73
C PHE A 20 46.04 10.36 -23.91
N VAL A 21 45.24 11.40 -24.15
CA VAL A 21 43.89 11.51 -23.56
C VAL A 21 42.88 11.03 -24.60
N VAL A 22 42.34 9.84 -24.38
CA VAL A 22 41.17 9.32 -25.12
C VAL A 22 39.93 9.67 -24.30
N LEU A 23 39.08 10.52 -24.85
CA LEU A 23 37.74 10.82 -24.35
C LEU A 23 36.83 9.63 -24.68
N MET A 24 36.47 8.86 -23.65
CA MET A 24 35.49 7.77 -23.75
C MET A 24 34.14 8.29 -23.22
N GLY A 25 33.17 8.44 -24.13
CA GLY A 25 31.80 8.81 -23.78
C GLY A 25 31.12 7.67 -23.01
N ILE A 26 30.71 7.96 -21.77
CA ILE A 26 29.93 7.04 -20.94
C ILE A 26 28.47 7.15 -21.40
N ALA A 27 27.97 6.11 -22.07
CA ALA A 27 26.55 5.92 -22.29
C ALA A 27 25.88 5.56 -20.95
N VAL A 28 25.15 6.51 -20.37
CA VAL A 28 24.34 6.28 -19.17
C VAL A 28 23.10 5.49 -19.59
N PHE A 29 23.14 4.17 -19.40
CA PHE A 29 21.93 3.36 -19.38
C PHE A 29 21.21 3.60 -18.05
N ALA A 30 20.27 4.54 -18.04
CA ALA A 30 19.30 4.66 -16.97
C ALA A 30 18.30 3.50 -17.04
N ASN A 31 18.69 2.33 -16.53
CA ASN A 31 17.74 1.25 -16.27
C ASN A 31 17.02 1.55 -14.95
N SER A 32 16.07 2.47 -15.00
CA SER A 32 15.10 2.66 -13.92
C SER A 32 13.82 1.92 -14.26
N ALA A 33 13.88 0.59 -14.15
CA ALA A 33 12.71 -0.26 -14.07
C ALA A 33 13.00 -1.28 -12.97
N LEU A 34 12.70 -0.91 -11.72
CA LEU A 34 12.33 -1.94 -10.76
C LEU A 34 11.02 -2.52 -11.29
N ALA A 35 11.15 -3.58 -12.09
CA ALA A 35 10.05 -4.48 -12.37
C ALA A 35 9.55 -4.95 -11.01
N MET A 36 8.36 -4.50 -10.65
CA MET A 36 7.65 -5.00 -9.48
C MET A 36 7.41 -6.48 -9.78
N GLU A 37 8.23 -7.34 -9.18
CA GLU A 37 8.21 -8.79 -9.28
C GLU A 37 6.99 -9.36 -8.55
N SER A 38 5.81 -8.86 -8.89
CA SER A 38 4.52 -9.42 -8.54
C SER A 38 4.00 -10.00 -9.84
N GLY A 39 4.40 -11.24 -10.16
CA GLY A 39 3.92 -12.01 -11.31
C GLY A 39 2.45 -12.44 -11.16
N GLY A 40 1.61 -11.58 -10.58
CA GLY A 40 0.22 -11.84 -10.24
C GLY A 40 -0.72 -10.77 -10.78
N MET A 41 -1.98 -10.85 -10.34
CA MET A 41 -2.99 -9.84 -10.64
C MET A 41 -3.31 -9.01 -9.41
N GLY A 42 -3.81 -7.80 -9.61
CA GLY A 42 -4.30 -6.99 -8.53
C GLY A 42 -4.72 -5.61 -9.00
N GLY A 43 -4.64 -4.65 -8.10
CA GLY A 43 -4.79 -3.25 -8.45
C GLY A 43 -4.29 -2.34 -7.35
N ARG A 44 -4.30 -1.05 -7.66
CA ARG A 44 -3.89 0.04 -6.75
C ARG A 44 -4.68 1.30 -7.07
N PRO A 45 -4.69 2.32 -6.19
CA PRO A 45 -5.18 3.65 -6.56
C PRO A 45 -4.53 4.17 -7.84
N ALA A 46 -5.35 4.71 -8.74
CA ALA A 46 -4.90 5.25 -10.02
C ALA A 46 -4.27 6.64 -9.88
N TYR A 47 -4.69 7.40 -8.87
CA TYR A 47 -4.31 8.80 -8.67
C TYR A 47 -3.69 9.05 -7.28
N PRO A 48 -2.57 8.40 -6.93
CA PRO A 48 -1.92 8.65 -5.66
C PRO A 48 -1.46 10.10 -5.55
N SER A 49 -1.58 10.66 -4.35
CA SER A 49 -1.14 12.02 -4.04
C SER A 49 0.30 12.04 -3.57
N SER A 50 1.09 12.98 -4.09
CA SER A 50 2.52 13.12 -3.76
C SER A 50 2.78 13.60 -2.34
N ASP A 51 1.78 14.18 -1.67
CA ASP A 51 1.86 14.64 -0.28
C ASP A 51 1.69 13.50 0.75
N ASN A 52 1.14 12.36 0.33
CA ASN A 52 0.86 11.24 1.20
C ASN A 52 1.19 9.90 0.51
N PRO A 53 2.39 9.35 0.73
CA PRO A 53 2.84 8.09 0.11
C PRO A 53 1.92 6.90 0.36
N ARG A 54 1.11 6.92 1.44
CA ARG A 54 0.14 5.84 1.71
C ARG A 54 -0.90 5.73 0.60
N THR A 55 -1.18 6.82 -0.11
CA THR A 55 -2.14 6.86 -1.21
C THR A 55 -1.73 6.02 -2.43
N GLU A 56 -0.49 5.54 -2.48
CA GLU A 56 -0.06 4.54 -3.47
C GLU A 56 -0.71 3.17 -3.27
N SER A 57 -1.22 2.90 -2.06
CA SER A 57 -1.73 1.58 -1.67
C SER A 57 -3.17 1.58 -1.14
N ILE A 58 -3.66 2.72 -0.64
CA ILE A 58 -4.99 2.86 -0.04
C ILE A 58 -5.61 4.21 -0.41
N PHE A 59 -6.93 4.29 -0.46
CA PHE A 59 -7.64 5.56 -0.65
C PHE A 59 -7.80 6.26 0.70
N ILE A 60 -7.43 7.55 0.78
CA ILE A 60 -7.51 8.35 2.00
C ILE A 60 -8.14 9.69 1.65
N HIS A 61 -9.29 9.99 2.25
CA HIS A 61 -9.96 11.27 2.04
C HIS A 61 -10.50 11.86 3.34
N THR A 62 -10.55 13.20 3.40
CA THR A 62 -11.40 13.94 4.32
C THR A 62 -12.54 14.52 3.50
N LEU A 63 -13.78 14.11 3.75
CA LEU A 63 -14.94 14.46 2.95
C LEU A 63 -16.06 15.00 3.83
N GLU A 64 -16.76 16.02 3.37
CA GLU A 64 -17.97 16.52 4.03
C GLU A 64 -19.17 15.59 3.77
N PRO A 65 -20.19 15.56 4.66
CA PRO A 65 -21.45 14.90 4.35
C PRO A 65 -22.06 15.41 3.04
N GLY A 66 -22.52 14.49 2.19
CA GLY A 66 -23.05 14.82 0.86
C GLY A 66 -22.01 15.03 -0.24
N ALA A 67 -20.71 14.99 0.08
CA ALA A 67 -19.67 15.12 -0.92
C ALA A 67 -19.65 13.91 -1.89
N ILE A 68 -19.26 14.19 -3.13
CA ILE A 68 -18.96 13.17 -4.15
C ILE A 68 -17.48 13.31 -4.48
N GLN A 69 -16.74 12.20 -4.36
CA GLN A 69 -15.34 12.11 -4.73
C GLN A 69 -15.19 11.12 -5.88
N GLU A 70 -14.58 11.54 -6.98
CA GLU A 70 -14.22 10.66 -8.10
C GLU A 70 -12.83 10.06 -7.87
N GLU A 71 -12.69 8.78 -8.19
CA GLU A 71 -11.45 8.02 -8.01
C GLU A 71 -11.28 6.97 -9.11
N GLY A 72 -10.14 6.29 -9.10
CA GLY A 72 -9.86 5.20 -10.04
C GLY A 72 -9.03 4.08 -9.43
N ILE A 73 -9.28 2.86 -9.87
CA ILE A 73 -8.46 1.69 -9.56
C ILE A 73 -7.67 1.34 -10.81
N LEU A 74 -6.34 1.37 -10.76
CA LEU A 74 -5.52 0.77 -11.79
C LEU A 74 -5.45 -0.74 -11.55
N LEU A 75 -6.18 -1.51 -12.35
CA LEU A 75 -6.11 -2.96 -12.38
C LEU A 75 -4.94 -3.40 -13.23
N VAL A 76 -4.24 -4.45 -12.80
CA VAL A 76 -3.07 -4.99 -13.50
C VAL A 76 -3.17 -6.51 -13.62
N ASN A 77 -2.79 -7.04 -14.78
CA ASN A 77 -2.55 -8.45 -14.99
C ASN A 77 -1.09 -8.68 -15.40
N ASN A 78 -0.23 -9.02 -14.45
CA ASN A 78 1.17 -9.35 -14.73
C ASN A 78 1.38 -10.86 -14.95
N THR A 79 0.32 -11.64 -15.13
CA THR A 79 0.41 -13.08 -15.43
C THR A 79 0.59 -13.30 -16.93
N GLU A 80 1.01 -14.51 -17.30
CA GLU A 80 1.21 -14.89 -18.71
C GLU A 80 -0.10 -15.21 -19.46
N GLU A 81 -1.23 -15.25 -18.75
CA GLU A 81 -2.55 -15.61 -19.29
C GLU A 81 -3.51 -14.42 -19.29
N GLN A 82 -4.52 -14.45 -20.17
CA GLN A 82 -5.65 -13.55 -20.05
C GLN A 82 -6.45 -13.90 -18.79
N LYS A 83 -6.90 -12.87 -18.08
CA LYS A 83 -7.63 -13.04 -16.82
C LYS A 83 -8.85 -12.12 -16.76
N THR A 84 -9.93 -12.63 -16.17
CA THR A 84 -11.10 -11.82 -15.85
C THR A 84 -11.12 -11.54 -14.36
N LEU A 85 -11.12 -10.26 -13.99
CA LEU A 85 -11.16 -9.76 -12.63
C LEU A 85 -12.58 -9.34 -12.27
N GLN A 86 -13.03 -9.75 -11.08
CA GLN A 86 -14.18 -9.18 -10.41
C GLN A 86 -13.73 -8.09 -9.44
N VAL A 87 -14.42 -6.95 -9.49
CA VAL A 87 -14.17 -5.78 -8.64
C VAL A 87 -15.47 -5.40 -7.94
N TYR A 88 -15.43 -5.27 -6.62
CA TYR A 88 -16.61 -4.92 -5.83
C TYR A 88 -16.24 -4.21 -4.53
N ALA A 89 -17.08 -3.27 -4.12
CA ALA A 89 -16.95 -2.61 -2.81
C ALA A 89 -17.58 -3.43 -1.69
N VAL A 90 -17.00 -3.42 -0.50
CA VAL A 90 -17.54 -4.02 0.73
C VAL A 90 -17.21 -3.14 1.93
N ASP A 91 -17.92 -3.33 3.03
CA ASP A 91 -17.53 -2.72 4.28
C ASP A 91 -16.27 -3.37 4.86
N SER A 92 -15.61 -2.61 5.74
CA SER A 92 -14.57 -3.17 6.58
C SER A 92 -15.16 -3.89 7.79
N MET A 93 -14.34 -4.74 8.41
CA MET A 93 -14.58 -5.35 9.71
C MET A 93 -13.27 -5.43 10.49
N VAL A 94 -13.38 -5.67 11.78
CA VAL A 94 -12.22 -5.99 12.62
C VAL A 94 -12.04 -7.51 12.62
N SER A 95 -10.86 -7.99 12.24
CA SER A 95 -10.53 -9.41 12.25
C SER A 95 -10.49 -9.97 13.68
N SER A 96 -10.45 -11.29 13.82
CA SER A 96 -10.31 -11.94 15.13
C SER A 96 -9.05 -11.51 15.89
N GLY A 97 -7.99 -11.10 15.16
CA GLY A 97 -6.75 -10.56 15.72
C GLY A 97 -6.77 -9.06 15.97
N GLY A 98 -7.89 -8.36 15.75
CA GLY A 98 -8.00 -6.91 15.94
C GLY A 98 -7.53 -6.07 14.75
N ALA A 99 -7.09 -6.70 13.67
CA ALA A 99 -6.61 -5.99 12.48
C ALA A 99 -7.76 -5.59 11.54
N PHE A 100 -7.49 -4.62 10.67
CA PHE A 100 -8.39 -4.29 9.57
C PHE A 100 -8.62 -5.50 8.65
N ALA A 101 -9.86 -5.72 8.24
CA ALA A 101 -10.23 -6.74 7.26
C ALA A 101 -11.40 -6.26 6.40
N CYS A 102 -11.55 -6.85 5.22
CA CYS A 102 -12.68 -6.62 4.33
C CYS A 102 -13.72 -7.72 4.52
N ARG A 103 -15.01 -7.32 4.59
CA ARG A 103 -16.14 -8.26 4.59
C ARG A 103 -16.19 -9.09 3.30
N GLN A 104 -16.98 -10.14 3.31
CA GLN A 104 -17.27 -10.97 2.13
C GLN A 104 -18.26 -10.27 1.21
N MET A 105 -18.23 -10.60 -0.08
CA MET A 105 -19.11 -10.04 -1.09
C MET A 105 -20.61 -10.21 -0.77
N THR A 106 -20.96 -11.32 -0.13
CA THR A 106 -22.35 -11.68 0.22
C THR A 106 -22.86 -11.04 1.50
N GLU A 107 -21.99 -10.37 2.26
CA GLU A 107 -22.41 -9.66 3.47
C GLU A 107 -23.08 -8.32 3.11
N PRO A 108 -24.04 -7.85 3.92
CA PRO A 108 -24.66 -6.55 3.71
C PRO A 108 -23.63 -5.42 3.83
N LYS A 109 -23.90 -4.32 3.11
CA LYS A 109 -23.09 -3.10 3.14
C LYS A 109 -23.93 -1.98 3.74
N GLU A 110 -23.50 -1.44 4.86
CA GLU A 110 -24.15 -0.37 5.62
C GLU A 110 -23.23 0.86 5.76
N GLY A 111 -21.92 0.69 5.56
CA GLY A 111 -20.90 1.73 5.64
C GLY A 111 -20.34 2.12 4.28
N VAL A 112 -19.04 2.41 4.25
CA VAL A 112 -18.31 2.89 3.05
C VAL A 112 -18.50 1.99 1.82
N GLY A 113 -18.68 0.68 2.00
CA GLY A 113 -18.94 -0.24 0.90
C GLY A 113 -20.24 0.06 0.14
N SER A 114 -21.21 0.73 0.80
CA SER A 114 -22.46 1.21 0.18
C SER A 114 -22.34 2.60 -0.45
N TRP A 115 -21.28 3.35 -0.13
CA TRP A 115 -21.03 4.69 -0.65
C TRP A 115 -20.29 4.66 -1.99
N ILE A 116 -19.70 3.51 -2.34
CA ILE A 116 -18.86 3.34 -3.52
C ILE A 116 -19.68 2.80 -4.69
N GLU A 117 -19.64 3.51 -5.81
CA GLU A 117 -20.21 3.08 -7.08
C GLU A 117 -19.11 2.89 -8.13
N LEU A 118 -18.92 1.65 -8.56
CA LEU A 118 -17.92 1.27 -9.58
C LEU A 118 -18.51 1.39 -10.98
N ALA A 119 -17.75 1.96 -11.92
CA ALA A 119 -18.16 2.01 -13.32
C ALA A 119 -18.21 0.62 -13.98
N LYS A 120 -17.39 -0.32 -13.49
CA LYS A 120 -17.35 -1.72 -13.93
C LYS A 120 -17.13 -2.64 -12.74
N SER A 121 -17.88 -3.75 -12.70
CA SER A 121 -17.68 -4.82 -11.71
C SER A 121 -16.86 -5.99 -12.23
N GLU A 122 -16.62 -6.07 -13.54
CA GLU A 122 -15.82 -7.10 -14.19
C GLU A 122 -14.94 -6.48 -15.28
N VAL A 123 -13.68 -6.90 -15.35
CA VAL A 123 -12.70 -6.45 -16.34
C VAL A 123 -11.87 -7.64 -16.81
N THR A 124 -11.78 -7.83 -18.12
CA THR A 124 -10.90 -8.83 -18.73
C THR A 124 -9.63 -8.15 -19.22
N LEU A 125 -8.48 -8.62 -18.75
CA LEU A 125 -7.16 -8.10 -19.09
C LEU A 125 -6.33 -9.18 -19.75
N ASP A 126 -5.77 -8.86 -20.91
CA ASP A 126 -4.73 -9.68 -21.53
C ASP A 126 -3.47 -9.73 -20.67
N SER A 127 -2.62 -10.72 -20.93
CA SER A 127 -1.31 -10.87 -20.30
C SER A 127 -0.49 -9.57 -20.40
N GLY A 128 0.05 -9.11 -19.27
CA GLY A 128 0.87 -7.91 -19.17
C GLY A 128 0.14 -6.58 -19.31
N THR A 129 -1.21 -6.56 -19.36
CA THR A 129 -2.00 -5.34 -19.56
C THR A 129 -2.58 -4.77 -18.26
N ASN A 130 -3.05 -3.52 -18.35
CA ASN A 130 -3.71 -2.81 -17.25
C ASN A 130 -4.87 -1.96 -17.77
N GLU A 131 -5.83 -1.69 -16.87
CA GLU A 131 -6.97 -0.82 -17.14
C GLU A 131 -7.32 -0.02 -15.88
N ILE A 132 -7.70 1.25 -16.05
CA ILE A 132 -8.28 2.04 -14.95
C ILE A 132 -9.80 1.82 -14.92
N VAL A 133 -10.31 1.40 -13.75
CA VAL A 133 -11.74 1.37 -13.46
C VAL A 133 -12.11 2.59 -12.62
N PRO A 134 -12.84 3.57 -13.18
CA PRO A 134 -13.35 4.69 -12.41
C PRO A 134 -14.39 4.24 -11.38
N PHE A 135 -14.45 4.97 -10.27
CA PHE A 135 -15.52 4.84 -9.29
C PHE A 135 -15.79 6.16 -8.60
N THR A 136 -16.94 6.27 -7.95
CA THR A 136 -17.29 7.41 -7.12
C THR A 136 -17.50 6.98 -5.68
N ILE A 137 -17.23 7.91 -4.76
CA ILE A 137 -17.57 7.81 -3.33
C ILE A 137 -18.62 8.88 -3.06
N ALA A 138 -19.87 8.47 -2.83
CA ALA A 138 -20.98 9.35 -2.49
C ALA A 138 -21.25 9.29 -0.98
N VAL A 139 -20.77 10.29 -0.24
CA VAL A 139 -20.93 10.35 1.22
C VAL A 139 -22.38 10.69 1.56
N PRO A 140 -23.09 9.90 2.39
CA PRO A 140 -24.44 10.23 2.81
C PRO A 140 -24.51 11.56 3.59
N GLN A 141 -25.62 12.29 3.43
CA GLN A 141 -25.87 13.54 4.17
C GLN A 141 -25.90 13.35 5.69
N ASN A 142 -26.23 12.15 6.16
CA ASN A 142 -26.29 11.77 7.57
C ASN A 142 -25.03 11.01 8.04
N ALA A 143 -23.93 11.03 7.27
CA ALA A 143 -22.69 10.40 7.68
C ALA A 143 -22.19 11.00 9.01
N GLY A 144 -21.93 10.14 10.00
CA GLY A 144 -21.46 10.57 11.31
C GLY A 144 -20.04 11.13 11.27
N VAL A 145 -19.71 12.06 12.17
CA VAL A 145 -18.34 12.59 12.32
C VAL A 145 -17.37 11.47 12.72
N GLY A 146 -16.19 11.44 12.09
CA GLY A 146 -15.12 10.50 12.40
C GLY A 146 -14.66 9.66 11.21
N GLU A 147 -13.95 8.58 11.50
CA GLU A 147 -13.44 7.65 10.51
C GLU A 147 -14.49 6.62 10.09
N HIS A 148 -14.59 6.42 8.79
CA HIS A 148 -15.38 5.39 8.13
C HIS A 148 -14.47 4.62 7.20
N ASN A 149 -14.54 3.29 7.25
CA ASN A 149 -13.63 2.45 6.48
C ASN A 149 -14.39 1.41 5.68
N GLY A 150 -13.97 1.22 4.44
CA GLY A 150 -14.44 0.17 3.54
C GLY A 150 -13.30 -0.45 2.76
N CYS A 151 -13.66 -1.33 1.84
CA CYS A 151 -12.72 -1.90 0.90
C CYS A 151 -13.28 -1.92 -0.52
N ILE A 152 -12.37 -1.86 -1.48
CA ILE A 152 -12.60 -2.35 -2.83
C ILE A 152 -11.81 -3.65 -2.97
N VAL A 153 -12.49 -4.73 -3.32
CA VAL A 153 -11.90 -6.06 -3.44
C VAL A 153 -11.78 -6.41 -4.92
N ILE A 154 -10.61 -6.94 -5.28
CA ILE A 154 -10.27 -7.43 -6.61
C ILE A 154 -9.96 -8.92 -6.47
N GLN A 155 -10.62 -9.76 -7.29
CA GLN A 155 -10.37 -11.20 -7.30
C GLN A 155 -10.50 -11.76 -8.71
N GLU A 156 -9.82 -12.86 -9.01
CA GLU A 156 -10.01 -13.58 -10.27
C GLU A 156 -11.42 -14.20 -10.31
N LYS A 157 -12.13 -13.98 -11.41
CA LYS A 157 -13.36 -14.69 -11.72
C LYS A 157 -12.99 -16.08 -12.25
N LYS A 158 -13.02 -17.07 -11.36
CA LYS A 158 -12.86 -18.47 -11.76
C LYS A 158 -14.20 -19.07 -12.16
N GLU A 159 -14.27 -19.67 -13.33
CA GLU A 159 -15.40 -20.51 -13.71
C GLU A 159 -15.37 -21.80 -12.88
N LYS A 160 -16.55 -22.24 -12.39
CA LYS A 160 -16.66 -23.55 -11.77
C LYS A 160 -16.52 -24.61 -12.86
N VAL A 161 -15.38 -25.30 -12.89
CA VAL A 161 -15.23 -26.48 -13.74
C VAL A 161 -16.02 -27.62 -13.08
N GLU A 162 -17.12 -28.04 -13.71
CA GLU A 162 -17.88 -29.23 -13.27
C GLU A 162 -16.96 -30.46 -13.26
N GLY A 163 -16.92 -31.17 -12.13
CA GLY A 163 -16.18 -32.45 -11.99
C GLY A 163 -14.81 -32.38 -11.31
N GLN A 164 -14.30 -31.19 -10.93
CA GLN A 164 -13.10 -31.10 -10.10
C GLN A 164 -13.43 -30.93 -8.62
N THR A 165 -13.32 -32.02 -7.86
CA THR A 165 -13.39 -32.06 -6.39
C THR A 165 -12.08 -31.55 -5.75
N GLY A 166 -11.57 -30.42 -6.24
CA GLY A 166 -10.34 -29.79 -5.77
C GLY A 166 -10.62 -28.52 -4.97
N MET A 167 -9.84 -28.29 -3.90
CA MET A 167 -9.86 -27.02 -3.18
C MET A 167 -9.32 -25.92 -4.11
N THR A 168 -10.21 -25.05 -4.60
CA THR A 168 -9.80 -23.93 -5.46
C THR A 168 -9.28 -22.80 -4.59
N LEU A 169 -7.97 -22.56 -4.63
CA LEU A 169 -7.36 -21.41 -3.97
C LEU A 169 -7.77 -20.14 -4.75
N SER A 170 -8.44 -19.20 -4.07
CA SER A 170 -8.80 -17.89 -4.62
C SER A 170 -8.08 -16.81 -3.83
N PHE A 171 -7.31 -15.99 -4.53
CA PHE A 171 -6.64 -14.84 -3.96
C PHE A 171 -7.50 -13.60 -4.18
N ARG A 172 -7.65 -12.79 -3.14
CA ARG A 172 -8.33 -11.51 -3.19
C ARG A 172 -7.40 -10.41 -2.70
N THR A 173 -7.33 -9.32 -3.46
CA THR A 173 -6.64 -8.08 -3.09
C THR A 173 -7.67 -7.10 -2.58
N GLY A 174 -7.53 -6.65 -1.32
CA GLY A 174 -8.41 -5.64 -0.73
C GLY A 174 -7.70 -4.30 -0.63
N LEU A 175 -8.19 -3.30 -1.36
CA LEU A 175 -7.76 -1.91 -1.24
C LEU A 175 -8.62 -1.22 -0.17
N ARG A 176 -7.98 -0.71 0.89
CA ARG A 176 -8.68 0.04 1.93
C ARG A 176 -9.13 1.39 1.39
N VAL A 177 -10.36 1.76 1.75
CA VAL A 177 -10.90 3.11 1.57
C VAL A 177 -11.14 3.70 2.95
N ALA A 178 -10.36 4.72 3.31
CA ALA A 178 -10.41 5.40 4.60
C ALA A 178 -10.94 6.83 4.40
N ILE A 179 -12.12 7.11 4.97
CA ILE A 179 -12.79 8.40 4.87
C ILE A 179 -12.89 8.99 6.27
N THR A 180 -12.49 10.25 6.42
CA THR A 180 -12.73 11.02 7.65
C THR A 180 -13.78 12.08 7.39
N ILE A 181 -14.88 12.02 8.13
CA ILE A 181 -15.89 13.08 8.17
C ILE A 181 -15.49 14.09 9.24
N PRO A 182 -15.30 15.38 8.90
CA PRO A 182 -14.82 16.39 9.83
C PRO A 182 -15.85 16.72 10.92
N GLY A 183 -15.35 17.21 12.05
CA GLY A 183 -16.16 17.59 13.20
C GLY A 183 -15.45 17.29 14.52
N LYS A 184 -16.23 17.13 15.60
CA LYS A 184 -15.68 16.79 16.92
C LYS A 184 -15.08 15.38 16.93
N ILE A 185 -13.75 15.32 16.93
CA ILE A 185 -13.00 14.08 17.08
C ILE A 185 -12.97 13.66 18.55
N ILE A 186 -13.32 12.41 18.81
CA ILE A 186 -13.30 11.76 20.12
C ILE A 186 -12.29 10.63 20.05
N ARG A 187 -11.13 10.81 20.70
CA ARG A 187 -10.12 9.76 20.87
C ARG A 187 -10.29 9.14 22.25
N LYS A 188 -10.83 7.93 22.31
CA LYS A 188 -11.07 7.24 23.57
C LYS A 188 -10.89 5.73 23.42
N LEU A 189 -9.94 5.18 24.17
CA LEU A 189 -9.73 3.74 24.32
C LEU A 189 -10.23 3.30 25.70
N GLU A 190 -10.73 2.07 25.75
CA GLU A 190 -11.11 1.40 26.98
C GLU A 190 -10.39 0.06 27.07
N ILE A 191 -9.76 -0.24 28.21
CA ILE A 191 -9.23 -1.58 28.48
C ILE A 191 -10.42 -2.41 28.96
N VAL A 192 -10.86 -3.35 28.11
CA VAL A 192 -12.05 -4.18 28.35
C VAL A 192 -11.71 -5.55 28.90
N GLY A 193 -10.42 -5.90 28.96
CA GLY A 193 -10.00 -7.15 29.56
C GLY A 193 -8.49 -7.33 29.54
N PHE A 194 -8.06 -8.35 30.25
CA PHE A 194 -6.66 -8.72 30.34
C PHE A 194 -6.56 -10.24 30.47
N THR A 195 -5.81 -10.87 29.59
CA THR A 195 -5.56 -12.32 29.64
C THR A 195 -4.10 -12.57 29.98
N VAL A 196 -3.87 -13.48 30.93
CA VAL A 196 -2.54 -13.92 31.34
C VAL A 196 -2.45 -15.42 31.08
N THR A 197 -1.47 -15.81 30.29
CA THR A 197 -1.22 -17.21 29.97
C THR A 197 0.19 -17.58 30.42
N SER A 198 0.31 -18.55 31.32
CA SER A 198 1.61 -19.12 31.67
C SER A 198 2.13 -19.95 30.51
N GLN A 199 3.40 -19.77 30.18
CA GLN A 199 4.12 -20.54 29.17
C GLN A 199 4.96 -21.64 29.84
N LYS A 200 5.32 -22.67 29.06
CA LYS A 200 6.03 -23.86 29.57
C LYS A 200 7.46 -23.56 30.03
N ASP A 201 8.04 -22.46 29.58
CA ASP A 201 9.37 -21.95 29.93
C ASP A 201 9.36 -21.07 31.18
N GLY A 202 8.22 -20.92 31.86
CA GLY A 202 8.07 -20.05 33.02
C GLY A 202 7.77 -18.58 32.67
N ASN A 203 7.67 -18.23 31.39
CA ASN A 203 7.26 -16.89 30.97
C ASN A 203 5.73 -16.73 31.06
N PHE A 204 5.27 -15.47 31.09
CA PHE A 204 3.86 -15.14 30.99
C PHE A 204 3.60 -14.36 29.70
N LEU A 205 2.59 -14.78 28.93
CA LEU A 205 2.04 -13.97 27.84
C LEU A 205 0.93 -13.09 28.41
N LEU A 206 1.11 -11.78 28.29
CA LEU A 206 0.14 -10.77 28.70
C LEU A 206 -0.59 -10.23 27.46
N GLN A 207 -1.90 -10.36 27.42
CA GLN A 207 -2.73 -9.91 26.31
C GLN A 207 -3.81 -8.95 26.82
N PRO A 208 -3.54 -7.63 26.84
CA PRO A 208 -4.58 -6.65 27.08
C PRO A 208 -5.57 -6.64 25.92
N LYS A 209 -6.86 -6.55 26.23
CA LYS A 209 -7.93 -6.33 25.26
C LYS A 209 -8.37 -4.89 25.38
N VAL A 210 -8.20 -4.15 24.29
CA VAL A 210 -8.60 -2.74 24.20
C VAL A 210 -9.74 -2.59 23.20
N LYS A 211 -10.65 -1.68 23.50
CA LYS A 211 -11.76 -1.29 22.62
C LYS A 211 -11.64 0.19 22.31
N ASN A 212 -11.70 0.53 21.03
CA ASN A 212 -11.89 1.90 20.60
C ASN A 212 -13.38 2.27 20.76
N ILE A 213 -13.66 3.25 21.61
CA ILE A 213 -14.99 3.81 21.85
C ILE A 213 -15.07 5.28 21.42
N GLY A 214 -14.01 5.76 20.73
CA GLY A 214 -13.99 7.01 20.00
C GLY A 214 -14.58 6.87 18.59
N ASN A 215 -14.46 7.93 17.82
CA ASN A 215 -14.90 7.96 16.41
C ASN A 215 -13.73 8.03 15.42
N VAL A 216 -12.49 7.90 15.88
CA VAL A 216 -11.30 7.83 15.02
C VAL A 216 -10.33 6.78 15.55
N SER A 217 -9.46 6.27 14.67
CA SER A 217 -8.36 5.38 15.03
C SER A 217 -7.37 6.09 15.95
N ILE A 218 -6.71 5.31 16.80
CA ILE A 218 -5.78 5.80 17.83
C ILE A 218 -4.49 5.00 17.69
N ASP A 219 -3.41 5.70 17.35
CA ASP A 219 -2.07 5.17 17.52
C ASP A 219 -1.74 5.24 19.01
N ALA A 220 -1.42 4.08 19.60
CA ALA A 220 -1.22 3.94 21.04
C ALA A 220 0.17 3.36 21.33
N ASP A 221 0.93 4.07 22.16
CA ASP A 221 2.12 3.54 22.78
C ASP A 221 1.74 2.77 24.06
N VAL A 222 2.01 1.47 24.08
CA VAL A 222 1.65 0.61 25.21
C VAL A 222 2.89 0.36 26.07
N GLN A 223 2.86 0.86 27.30
CA GLN A 223 3.86 0.53 28.33
C GLN A 223 3.25 -0.43 29.35
N VAL A 224 3.86 -1.61 29.51
CA VAL A 224 3.47 -2.58 30.55
C VAL A 224 4.50 -2.49 31.68
N VAL A 225 4.03 -2.16 32.88
CA VAL A 225 4.85 -2.09 34.09
C VAL A 225 4.39 -3.16 35.06
N THR A 226 5.26 -4.12 35.36
CA THR A 226 5.04 -5.09 36.44
C THR A 226 5.67 -4.56 37.73
N ARG A 227 4.92 -4.59 38.84
CA ARG A 227 5.44 -4.27 40.16
C ARG A 227 5.20 -5.45 41.09
N TYR A 228 6.26 -5.93 41.72
CA TYR A 228 6.16 -6.93 42.78
C TYR A 228 5.86 -6.22 44.10
N PHE A 229 4.79 -6.66 44.78
CA PHE A 229 4.40 -6.10 46.09
C PHE A 229 5.26 -6.62 47.25
N PHE A 230 6.07 -7.65 47.01
CA PHE A 230 7.00 -8.22 47.98
C PHE A 230 8.41 -8.01 47.40
N GLY A 231 9.22 -7.19 48.08
CA GLY A 231 10.59 -6.89 47.66
C GLY A 231 11.47 -8.13 47.56
N SER A 232 12.55 -7.97 46.77
CA SER A 232 13.70 -8.87 46.51
C SER A 232 13.72 -10.23 47.19
#